data_AF-R6FM36-F1
#
_entry.id   AF-R6FM36-F1
#
_cell.length_a   1.000
_cell.length_b   1.000
_cell.length_c   1.000
_cell.angle_alpha   90.00
_cell.angle_beta   90.00
_cell.angle_gamma   90.00
#
_symmetry.space_group_name_H-M   'P 1'
#
loop_
_entity.id
_entity.type
_entity.pdbx_description
1 polymer ?
#
loop_
_entity_poly.entity_id
_entity_poly.type
_entity_poly.pdbx_seq_one_letter_code
_entity_poly.pdbx_strand_id
1 'polypeptide(L)'
;MKKNFFYSVMAVFTLLFMAACSQEEIISSNETNGGKVVLSVNVSGATPDTRAVADVQGYVMRCIMEAVDSEGTVIEGTRMVQPVTAGKATFEFEKNADAAQYLFWADYVAGDDYTSTSTTIYKADALTNITYRLNKTNDLFNNPAADAFCAAVETGDLSGSVTLKRPFTRIAVKTADVEALGLTGLTRINPNLYAGAGFNVATGKATTKGQLQATVDSYVPVLTDGEFAFYCYVLATVAEEDRTSTITFSNEDGTSTKSIQLTSDQMKSLQSNTSVSLKLSEEPGDDKIKVEVVIDDAFEGEETDPEEPQPAGELKVGAYINAQGEVVAEATDAVAVVFSMAISGTDDTSASYGESYATKTIKAYAVALGNATPRMNLTASDAEAFPTLTASATTFQGFTATDYLLNSATGVCKDFTGGVYTKYNEWLASNPVAGANISSWYIPTYKQLEVLTGKIFGEEADAELAKIVTPQSFLTNPGSDAAVASNGWYLLSSTINSGLKFSVFTIGNGNDAAAEASAYTCQAGQADAAYSTRGFIRPMLTIFE
;
A
#
# COMPACT_ATOMS: atom_id res chain seq x y z
N MET A 1 -39.43 -54.10 -20.17
CA MET A 1 -39.77 -53.02 -21.13
C MET A 1 -41.07 -52.38 -20.61
N LYS A 2 -41.28 -51.08 -20.34
CA LYS A 2 -40.58 -49.81 -20.64
C LYS A 2 -41.09 -48.73 -19.65
N LYS A 3 -40.14 -47.94 -19.11
CA LYS A 3 -40.08 -46.47 -18.99
C LYS A 3 -41.15 -45.65 -18.24
N ASN A 4 -40.62 -44.90 -17.24
CA ASN A 4 -40.79 -43.46 -16.95
C ASN A 4 -42.17 -43.04 -16.37
N PHE A 5 -42.30 -42.14 -15.40
CA PHE A 5 -41.70 -40.80 -15.34
C PHE A 5 -41.97 -40.20 -13.95
N PHE A 6 -40.91 -39.81 -13.22
CA PHE A 6 -40.96 -38.96 -12.03
C PHE A 6 -41.18 -37.51 -12.47
N TYR A 7 -42.38 -36.96 -12.34
CA TYR A 7 -42.65 -35.52 -12.44
C TYR A 7 -43.92 -35.19 -11.64
N SER A 8 -43.79 -34.94 -10.33
CA SER A 8 -44.77 -34.20 -9.52
C SER A 8 -44.26 -33.90 -8.11
N VAL A 9 -43.08 -33.27 -7.99
CA VAL A 9 -42.67 -32.55 -6.76
C VAL A 9 -41.86 -31.32 -7.19
N MET A 10 -42.49 -30.43 -7.98
CA MET A 10 -41.88 -29.16 -8.39
C MET A 10 -42.99 -28.15 -8.67
N ALA A 11 -43.73 -27.73 -7.63
CA ALA A 11 -44.73 -26.66 -7.76
C ALA A 11 -45.17 -26.00 -6.42
N VAL A 12 -44.36 -26.03 -5.34
CA VAL A 12 -44.73 -25.39 -4.04
C VAL A 12 -43.57 -24.60 -3.39
N PHE A 13 -42.51 -24.26 -4.13
CA PHE A 13 -41.38 -23.46 -3.58
C PHE A 13 -41.08 -22.14 -4.30
N THR A 14 -41.95 -21.67 -5.18
CA THR A 14 -41.78 -20.44 -5.97
C THR A 14 -42.69 -19.27 -5.55
N LEU A 15 -43.02 -19.15 -4.26
CA LEU A 15 -43.91 -18.07 -3.75
C LEU A 15 -43.43 -17.37 -2.46
N LEU A 16 -42.14 -17.42 -2.10
CA LEU A 16 -41.64 -16.78 -0.87
C LEU A 16 -40.50 -15.76 -1.07
N PHE A 17 -40.38 -15.17 -2.26
CA PHE A 17 -39.53 -13.99 -2.42
C PHE A 17 -40.34 -12.86 -3.04
N MET A 18 -40.49 -11.79 -2.24
CA MET A 18 -40.94 -10.42 -2.53
C MET A 18 -42.15 -9.99 -1.70
N ALA A 19 -41.88 -9.41 -0.52
CA ALA A 19 -42.49 -8.15 -0.08
C ALA A 19 -41.79 -7.63 1.20
N ALA A 20 -41.10 -6.50 1.02
CA ALA A 20 -40.92 -5.36 1.92
C ALA A 20 -40.62 -5.57 3.42
N CYS A 21 -39.53 -4.95 3.90
CA CYS A 21 -39.63 -3.92 4.93
C CYS A 21 -38.59 -2.83 4.71
N SER A 22 -39.08 -1.66 4.32
CA SER A 22 -38.50 -0.36 4.59
C SER A 22 -38.35 -0.10 6.09
N GLN A 23 -37.30 0.63 6.47
CA GLN A 23 -37.05 1.38 7.71
C GLN A 23 -37.97 1.11 8.91
N GLU A 24 -37.40 0.56 9.99
CA GLU A 24 -37.59 1.12 11.33
C GLU A 24 -36.22 1.32 11.99
N GLU A 25 -35.96 2.58 12.33
CA GLU A 25 -35.00 2.99 13.33
C GLU A 25 -35.46 2.46 14.69
N ILE A 26 -34.65 1.60 15.32
CA ILE A 26 -34.70 1.39 16.76
C ILE A 26 -33.37 1.88 17.33
N ILE A 27 -33.44 3.07 17.92
CA ILE A 27 -32.53 3.46 19.00
C ILE A 27 -32.96 2.63 20.22
N SER A 28 -32.08 1.75 20.71
CA SER A 28 -32.19 1.25 22.07
C SER A 28 -30.81 0.97 22.68
N SER A 29 -30.41 1.93 23.53
CA SER A 29 -29.69 1.79 24.81
C SER A 29 -28.47 0.87 24.92
N ASN A 30 -27.34 1.49 25.28
CA ASN A 30 -26.23 0.87 26.00
C ASN A 30 -26.74 0.17 27.28
N GLU A 31 -26.64 -1.16 27.37
CA GLU A 31 -25.65 -1.88 28.20
C GLU A 31 -25.97 -3.40 28.33
N THR A 32 -24.99 -4.21 27.88
CA THR A 32 -24.50 -5.49 28.42
C THR A 32 -25.37 -6.76 28.40
N ASN A 33 -25.35 -7.50 27.28
CA ASN A 33 -24.92 -8.92 27.15
C ASN A 33 -25.48 -9.58 25.86
N GLY A 34 -24.59 -10.13 25.02
CA GLY A 34 -24.95 -11.05 23.92
C GLY A 34 -25.58 -10.43 22.68
N GLY A 35 -24.95 -9.40 22.09
CA GLY A 35 -25.36 -8.90 20.78
C GLY A 35 -25.05 -9.94 19.68
N LYS A 36 -26.02 -10.20 18.80
CA LYS A 36 -25.82 -10.98 17.58
C LYS A 36 -24.86 -10.21 16.64
N VAL A 37 -23.78 -10.84 16.23
CA VAL A 37 -22.73 -10.29 15.35
C VAL A 37 -22.88 -10.89 13.97
N VAL A 38 -22.89 -10.04 12.94
CA VAL A 38 -22.73 -10.44 11.54
C VAL A 38 -21.38 -9.91 11.07
N LEU A 39 -20.53 -10.80 10.57
CA LEU A 39 -19.17 -10.49 10.16
C LEU A 39 -18.90 -11.01 8.75
N SER A 40 -18.41 -10.14 7.88
CA SER A 40 -17.95 -10.50 6.54
C SER A 40 -16.43 -10.61 6.49
N VAL A 41 -15.93 -11.79 6.16
CA VAL A 41 -14.50 -12.08 6.09
C VAL A 41 -14.06 -12.02 4.63
N ASN A 42 -13.08 -11.17 4.32
CA ASN A 42 -12.48 -11.02 3.02
C ASN A 42 -11.12 -11.73 2.99
N VAL A 43 -10.85 -12.47 1.92
CA VAL A 43 -9.54 -13.09 1.68
C VAL A 43 -8.71 -12.15 0.81
N SER A 44 -7.54 -11.72 1.27
CA SER A 44 -6.66 -10.83 0.49
C SER A 44 -6.26 -11.49 -0.83
N GLY A 45 -6.57 -10.82 -1.95
CA GLY A 45 -6.38 -11.32 -3.32
C GLY A 45 -7.62 -11.26 -4.22
N ALA A 46 -8.72 -10.63 -3.78
CA ALA A 46 -9.88 -10.32 -4.63
C ALA A 46 -9.94 -8.81 -4.91
N THR A 47 -9.58 -8.37 -6.11
CA THR A 47 -9.84 -6.99 -6.57
C THR A 47 -11.24 -6.84 -7.18
N PRO A 48 -11.82 -5.63 -7.17
CA PRO A 48 -13.20 -5.42 -7.62
C PRO A 48 -13.45 -5.60 -9.12
N ASP A 49 -12.42 -5.68 -9.98
CA ASP A 49 -12.64 -5.70 -11.43
C ASP A 49 -12.03 -6.86 -12.22
N THR A 50 -11.13 -7.70 -11.69
CA THR A 50 -10.87 -9.02 -12.28
C THR A 50 -10.21 -9.97 -11.28
N ARG A 51 -10.88 -11.10 -11.03
CA ARG A 51 -10.49 -12.28 -10.23
C ARG A 51 -10.88 -12.17 -8.75
N ALA A 52 -12.04 -12.75 -8.45
CA ALA A 52 -12.25 -13.43 -7.18
C ALA A 52 -11.05 -14.34 -6.86
N VAL A 53 -10.85 -14.70 -5.58
CA VAL A 53 -9.97 -15.80 -5.14
C VAL A 53 -9.92 -16.86 -6.23
N ALA A 54 -8.74 -17.13 -6.77
CA ALA A 54 -8.62 -17.96 -7.99
C ALA A 54 -9.40 -19.27 -7.80
N ASP A 55 -10.34 -19.53 -8.71
CA ASP A 55 -11.04 -20.81 -8.78
C ASP A 55 -9.99 -21.88 -9.08
N VAL A 56 -9.53 -22.58 -8.04
CA VAL A 56 -8.59 -23.68 -8.18
C VAL A 56 -9.38 -24.92 -8.59
N GLN A 57 -9.18 -25.35 -9.83
CA GLN A 57 -9.91 -26.48 -10.38
C GLN A 57 -9.83 -27.71 -9.46
N GLY A 58 -10.98 -28.25 -9.07
CA GLY A 58 -11.08 -29.44 -8.21
C GLY A 58 -10.97 -29.16 -6.71
N TYR A 59 -11.01 -27.89 -6.28
CA TYR A 59 -11.00 -27.49 -4.88
C TYR A 59 -12.09 -26.45 -4.59
N VAL A 60 -12.54 -26.43 -3.34
CA VAL A 60 -13.36 -25.36 -2.78
C VAL A 60 -12.65 -24.71 -1.61
N MET A 61 -12.76 -23.39 -1.47
CA MET A 61 -12.20 -22.68 -0.32
C MET A 61 -13.22 -22.60 0.82
N ARG A 62 -12.77 -22.88 2.04
CA ARG A 62 -13.54 -22.66 3.28
C ARG A 62 -12.88 -21.58 4.12
N CYS A 63 -13.65 -21.02 5.05
CA CYS A 63 -13.15 -20.21 6.16
C CYS A 63 -13.67 -20.81 7.48
N ILE A 64 -12.77 -20.96 8.44
CA ILE A 64 -13.01 -21.48 9.78
C ILE A 64 -12.89 -20.32 10.75
N MET A 65 -13.80 -20.24 11.72
CA MET A 65 -13.73 -19.30 12.84
C MET A 65 -13.71 -20.07 14.16
N GLU A 66 -12.87 -19.65 15.12
CA GLU A 66 -12.90 -20.08 16.52
C GLU A 66 -12.65 -18.89 17.46
N ALA A 67 -13.22 -18.91 18.66
CA ALA A 67 -12.90 -17.92 19.69
C ALA A 67 -11.93 -18.49 20.73
N VAL A 68 -11.04 -17.63 21.23
CA VAL A 68 -10.12 -17.96 22.33
C VAL A 68 -10.29 -17.00 23.50
N ASP A 69 -10.07 -17.48 24.71
CA ASP A 69 -10.06 -16.67 25.93
C ASP A 69 -8.76 -15.85 26.08
N SER A 70 -8.64 -15.09 27.17
CA SER A 70 -7.47 -14.25 27.46
C SER A 70 -6.17 -15.04 27.66
N GLU A 71 -6.25 -16.34 27.92
CA GLU A 71 -5.10 -17.24 28.03
C GLU A 71 -4.76 -17.92 26.69
N GLY A 72 -5.51 -17.62 25.62
CA GLY A 72 -5.35 -18.23 24.31
C GLY A 72 -5.94 -19.65 24.21
N THR A 73 -6.80 -20.05 25.14
CA THR A 73 -7.47 -21.36 25.12
C THR A 73 -8.71 -21.30 24.24
N VAL A 74 -8.91 -22.30 23.37
CA VAL A 74 -10.10 -22.38 22.51
C VAL A 74 -11.36 -22.57 23.35
N ILE A 75 -12.35 -21.72 23.11
CA ILE A 75 -13.65 -21.80 23.78
C ILE A 75 -14.53 -22.81 23.02
N GLU A 76 -14.94 -23.88 23.71
CA GLU A 76 -15.77 -24.94 23.11
C GLU A 76 -17.10 -24.39 22.56
N GLY A 77 -17.56 -24.97 21.45
CA GLY A 77 -18.82 -24.60 20.80
C GLY A 77 -18.79 -23.32 19.96
N THR A 78 -17.66 -22.63 19.89
CA THR A 78 -17.52 -21.39 19.08
C THR A 78 -17.12 -21.64 17.63
N ARG A 79 -16.66 -22.87 17.32
CA ARG A 79 -16.16 -23.21 15.99
C ARG A 79 -17.25 -23.17 14.92
N MET A 80 -17.01 -22.41 13.86
CA MET A 80 -17.87 -22.37 12.67
C MET A 80 -17.05 -22.55 11.40
N VAL A 81 -17.66 -23.14 10.37
CA VAL A 81 -17.05 -23.32 9.04
C VAL A 81 -18.02 -22.79 8.00
N GLN A 82 -17.54 -21.92 7.11
CA GLN A 82 -18.33 -21.31 6.05
C GLN A 82 -17.60 -21.46 4.71
N PRO A 83 -18.31 -21.62 3.59
CA PRO A 83 -17.69 -21.58 2.27
C PRO A 83 -17.23 -20.15 1.95
N VAL A 84 -16.15 -20.02 1.20
CA VAL A 84 -15.71 -18.74 0.62
C VAL A 84 -16.26 -18.64 -0.79
N THR A 85 -17.11 -17.64 -1.05
CA THR A 85 -17.71 -17.39 -2.36
C THR A 85 -17.34 -15.97 -2.79
N ALA A 86 -16.82 -15.82 -4.02
CA ALA A 86 -16.36 -14.52 -4.53
C ALA A 86 -15.39 -13.79 -3.57
N GLY A 87 -14.49 -14.55 -2.95
CA GLY A 87 -13.49 -14.03 -1.99
C GLY A 87 -14.04 -13.64 -0.61
N LYS A 88 -15.29 -13.99 -0.30
CA LYS A 88 -15.94 -13.63 0.97
C LYS A 88 -16.56 -14.83 1.68
N ALA A 89 -16.49 -14.85 3.01
CA ALA A 89 -17.27 -15.72 3.88
C ALA A 89 -18.05 -14.88 4.90
N THR A 90 -19.29 -15.27 5.21
CA THR A 90 -20.12 -14.55 6.18
C THR A 90 -20.39 -15.41 7.39
N PHE A 91 -20.12 -14.88 8.58
CA PHE A 91 -20.38 -15.52 9.86
C PHE A 91 -21.45 -14.75 10.62
N GLU A 92 -22.35 -15.48 11.26
CA GLU A 92 -23.41 -14.93 12.10
C GLU A 92 -23.43 -15.72 13.42
N PHE A 93 -23.16 -15.04 14.54
CA PHE A 93 -23.05 -15.69 15.85
C PHE A 93 -23.32 -14.72 17.00
N GLU A 94 -23.60 -15.27 18.18
CA GLU A 94 -23.65 -14.48 19.41
C GLU A 94 -22.25 -14.29 19.98
N LYS A 95 -21.92 -13.03 20.32
CA LYS A 95 -20.63 -12.71 20.95
C LYS A 95 -20.46 -13.50 22.24
N ASN A 96 -19.34 -14.21 22.36
CA ASN A 96 -19.00 -14.93 23.58
C ASN A 96 -18.38 -13.93 24.58
N ALA A 97 -18.86 -13.94 25.82
CA ALA A 97 -18.44 -12.99 26.86
C ALA A 97 -16.99 -13.20 27.34
N ASP A 98 -16.51 -14.44 27.24
CA ASP A 98 -15.17 -14.85 27.71
C ASP A 98 -14.13 -14.80 26.57
N ALA A 99 -14.56 -14.53 25.33
CA ALA A 99 -13.66 -14.44 24.19
C ALA A 99 -12.80 -13.17 24.26
N ALA A 100 -11.48 -13.34 24.27
CA ALA A 100 -10.54 -12.25 24.05
C ALA A 100 -10.35 -11.98 22.56
N GLN A 101 -10.24 -13.03 21.74
CA GLN A 101 -10.02 -12.93 20.31
C GLN A 101 -10.87 -13.91 19.51
N TYR A 102 -11.12 -13.56 18.26
CA TYR A 102 -11.69 -14.42 17.23
C TYR A 102 -10.65 -14.69 16.15
N LEU A 103 -10.40 -15.97 15.90
CA LEU A 103 -9.39 -16.47 14.98
C LEU A 103 -10.07 -16.91 13.69
N PHE A 104 -9.47 -16.59 12.55
CA PHE A 104 -9.96 -16.95 11.22
C PHE A 104 -8.88 -17.68 10.43
N TRP A 105 -9.27 -18.73 9.72
CA TRP A 105 -8.41 -19.49 8.82
C TRP A 105 -9.15 -19.88 7.55
N ALA A 106 -8.62 -19.51 6.40
CA ALA A 106 -9.15 -19.92 5.10
C ALA A 106 -8.15 -20.80 4.36
N ASP A 107 -8.60 -21.97 3.90
CA ASP A 107 -7.81 -22.94 3.14
C ASP A 107 -8.66 -23.63 2.06
N TYR A 108 -7.97 -24.25 1.10
CA TYR A 108 -8.61 -25.08 0.08
C TYR A 108 -8.82 -26.52 0.55
N VAL A 109 -9.96 -27.07 0.16
CA VAL A 109 -10.40 -28.43 0.41
C VAL A 109 -10.60 -29.11 -0.95
N ALA A 110 -9.95 -30.26 -1.19
CA ALA A 110 -10.13 -30.95 -2.47
C ALA A 110 -11.57 -31.50 -2.58
N GLY A 111 -12.14 -31.36 -3.78
CA GLY A 111 -13.54 -31.64 -4.09
C GLY A 111 -14.43 -30.42 -3.92
N ASP A 112 -15.71 -30.69 -3.68
CA ASP A 112 -16.82 -29.74 -3.59
C ASP A 112 -17.41 -29.64 -2.17
N ASP A 113 -16.96 -30.49 -1.24
CA ASP A 113 -17.35 -30.46 0.17
C ASP A 113 -16.37 -29.61 1.02
N TYR A 114 -16.74 -28.36 1.24
CA TYR A 114 -15.96 -27.41 2.06
C TYR A 114 -15.85 -27.82 3.54
N THR A 115 -16.66 -28.79 4.01
CA THR A 115 -16.61 -29.27 5.39
C THR A 115 -15.68 -30.47 5.58
N SER A 116 -15.19 -31.06 4.49
CA SER A 116 -14.27 -32.19 4.54
C SER A 116 -12.95 -31.79 5.24
N THR A 117 -12.53 -32.60 6.22
CA THR A 117 -11.26 -32.42 6.91
C THR A 117 -10.17 -33.33 6.36
N SER A 118 -10.51 -34.42 5.65
CA SER A 118 -9.56 -35.44 5.22
C SER A 118 -8.81 -35.07 3.93
N THR A 119 -9.38 -34.18 3.13
CA THR A 119 -8.91 -33.80 1.78
C THR A 119 -8.15 -32.47 1.76
N THR A 120 -7.77 -31.97 2.93
CA THR A 120 -7.13 -30.66 3.09
C THR A 120 -5.63 -30.80 3.21
N ILE A 121 -4.87 -29.85 2.67
CA ILE A 121 -3.40 -29.81 2.84
C ILE A 121 -3.04 -29.53 4.31
N TYR A 122 -3.89 -28.78 5.00
CA TYR A 122 -3.73 -28.39 6.40
C TYR A 122 -4.66 -29.16 7.32
N LYS A 123 -4.16 -29.57 8.49
CA LYS A 123 -4.94 -30.05 9.62
C LYS A 123 -5.21 -28.86 10.54
N ALA A 124 -6.41 -28.30 10.41
CA ALA A 124 -6.88 -27.14 11.18
C ALA A 124 -7.90 -27.54 12.26
N ASP A 125 -7.61 -28.59 13.04
CA ASP A 125 -8.50 -29.08 14.11
C ASP A 125 -8.68 -28.04 15.23
N ALA A 126 -7.66 -27.22 15.47
CA ALA A 126 -7.68 -26.04 16.33
C ALA A 126 -6.85 -24.93 15.67
N LEU A 127 -7.37 -23.70 15.63
CA LEU A 127 -6.70 -22.57 14.98
C LEU A 127 -5.46 -22.07 15.77
N THR A 128 -5.33 -22.49 17.02
CA THR A 128 -4.11 -22.28 17.82
C THR A 128 -2.99 -23.29 17.51
N ASN A 129 -3.26 -24.32 16.69
CA ASN A 129 -2.26 -25.32 16.29
C ASN A 129 -2.59 -25.97 14.93
N ILE A 130 -2.48 -25.19 13.86
CA ILE A 130 -2.65 -25.65 12.49
C ILE A 130 -1.38 -26.35 12.04
N THR A 131 -1.49 -27.55 11.46
CA THR A 131 -0.32 -28.34 11.02
C THR A 131 -0.46 -28.78 9.58
N TYR A 132 0.64 -29.08 8.89
CA TYR A 132 0.59 -29.71 7.56
C TYR A 132 0.14 -31.18 7.66
N ARG A 133 -0.58 -31.68 6.65
CA ARG A 133 -0.72 -33.12 6.40
C ARG A 133 0.52 -33.67 5.69
N LEU A 134 1.66 -33.59 6.37
CA LEU A 134 3.00 -33.86 5.83
C LEU A 134 3.11 -35.17 5.03
N ASN A 135 3.83 -35.10 3.91
CA ASN A 135 4.47 -36.21 3.20
C ASN A 135 3.55 -37.36 2.78
N LYS A 136 2.25 -37.08 2.60
CA LYS A 136 1.26 -38.05 2.06
C LYS A 136 1.02 -37.87 0.57
N THR A 137 1.10 -36.64 0.10
CA THR A 137 0.99 -36.26 -1.31
C THR A 137 1.99 -35.12 -1.58
N ASN A 138 2.27 -34.88 -2.86
CA ASN A 138 3.10 -33.74 -3.27
C ASN A 138 2.31 -32.43 -3.37
N ASP A 139 1.05 -32.41 -2.91
CA ASP A 139 0.11 -31.29 -3.11
C ASP A 139 0.51 -30.01 -2.38
N LEU A 140 1.53 -30.05 -1.51
CA LEU A 140 2.12 -28.85 -0.89
C LEU A 140 3.04 -28.08 -1.86
N PHE A 141 3.49 -28.72 -2.94
CA PHE A 141 4.43 -28.19 -3.91
C PHE A 141 3.75 -28.02 -5.26
N ASN A 142 4.05 -26.92 -5.97
CA ASN A 142 3.53 -26.63 -7.31
C ASN A 142 1.99 -26.70 -7.42
N ASN A 143 1.28 -26.40 -6.34
CA ASN A 143 -0.17 -26.46 -6.29
C ASN A 143 -0.73 -25.15 -5.69
N PRO A 144 -1.58 -24.41 -6.41
CA PRO A 144 -2.17 -23.19 -5.90
C PRO A 144 -3.14 -23.46 -4.73
N ALA A 145 -3.70 -24.67 -4.60
CA ALA A 145 -4.53 -25.05 -3.46
C ALA A 145 -3.74 -25.12 -2.12
N ALA A 146 -2.40 -25.10 -2.17
CA ALA A 146 -1.58 -25.02 -0.97
C ALA A 146 -1.61 -23.64 -0.30
N ASP A 147 -2.20 -22.63 -0.93
CA ASP A 147 -2.34 -21.31 -0.33
C ASP A 147 -3.37 -21.30 0.83
N ALA A 148 -3.16 -20.43 1.81
CA ALA A 148 -4.07 -20.24 2.94
C ALA A 148 -3.92 -18.85 3.55
N PHE A 149 -4.92 -18.44 4.33
CA PHE A 149 -5.01 -17.09 4.88
C PHE A 149 -5.53 -17.11 6.31
N CYS A 150 -5.12 -16.15 7.13
CA CYS A 150 -5.55 -16.06 8.52
C CYS A 150 -5.69 -14.62 9.02
N ALA A 151 -6.45 -14.46 10.10
CA ALA A 151 -6.52 -13.24 10.88
C ALA A 151 -6.83 -13.58 12.35
N ALA A 152 -6.37 -12.74 13.27
CA ALA A 152 -6.82 -12.72 14.65
C ALA A 152 -7.39 -11.33 14.93
N VAL A 153 -8.59 -11.29 15.51
CA VAL A 153 -9.32 -10.05 15.75
C VAL A 153 -9.71 -9.99 17.21
N GLU A 154 -9.29 -8.93 17.89
CA GLU A 154 -9.71 -8.69 19.27
C GLU A 154 -11.22 -8.56 19.34
N THR A 155 -11.82 -9.11 20.39
CA THR A 155 -13.26 -9.10 20.61
C THR A 155 -13.85 -7.68 20.68
N GLY A 156 -13.03 -6.67 21.04
CA GLY A 156 -13.38 -5.25 21.01
C GLY A 156 -13.46 -4.66 19.59
N ASP A 157 -12.70 -5.21 18.65
CA ASP A 157 -12.51 -4.70 17.29
C ASP A 157 -13.35 -5.46 16.25
N LEU A 158 -14.20 -6.38 16.70
CA LEU A 158 -15.17 -7.06 15.85
C LEU A 158 -16.19 -6.07 15.27
N SER A 159 -15.94 -5.56 14.08
CA SER A 159 -16.88 -4.70 13.34
C SER A 159 -16.88 -4.97 11.85
N GLY A 160 -18.04 -5.33 11.30
CA GLY A 160 -18.34 -5.31 9.86
C GLY A 160 -17.56 -6.33 9.02
N SER A 161 -16.26 -6.09 8.80
CA SER A 161 -15.43 -6.94 7.97
C SER A 161 -13.99 -7.12 8.45
N VAL A 162 -13.42 -8.28 8.15
CA VAL A 162 -12.04 -8.66 8.49
C VAL A 162 -11.33 -9.13 7.23
N THR A 163 -10.08 -8.71 7.05
CA THR A 163 -9.25 -9.11 5.91
C THR A 163 -8.18 -10.11 6.36
N LEU A 164 -8.08 -11.25 5.68
CA LEU A 164 -7.14 -12.33 6.01
C LEU A 164 -5.86 -12.21 5.18
N LYS A 165 -4.71 -12.44 5.82
CA LYS A 165 -3.36 -12.39 5.21
C LYS A 165 -2.72 -13.77 5.19
N ARG A 166 -1.70 -13.99 4.34
CA ARG A 166 -1.02 -15.30 4.32
C ARG A 166 -0.18 -15.51 5.59
N PRO A 167 -0.24 -16.69 6.21
CA PRO A 167 0.63 -17.03 7.34
C PRO A 167 2.05 -17.44 6.88
N PHE A 168 2.26 -17.65 5.58
CA PHE A 168 3.46 -18.27 5.01
C PHE A 168 4.36 -17.29 4.25
N THR A 169 5.58 -17.74 3.97
CA THR A 169 6.41 -17.25 2.87
C THR A 169 6.28 -18.18 1.66
N ARG A 170 6.15 -17.64 0.44
CA ARG A 170 6.24 -18.44 -0.80
C ARG A 170 7.69 -18.56 -1.25
N ILE A 171 8.28 -19.76 -1.24
CA ILE A 171 9.60 -20.00 -1.83
C ILE A 171 9.40 -20.45 -3.28
N ALA A 172 10.04 -19.77 -4.24
CA ALA A 172 9.89 -20.08 -5.66
C ALA A 172 11.20 -19.99 -6.46
N VAL A 173 11.24 -20.73 -7.58
CA VAL A 173 12.19 -20.57 -8.68
C VAL A 173 11.42 -20.07 -9.90
N LYS A 174 11.73 -18.86 -10.38
CA LYS A 174 11.08 -18.31 -11.57
C LYS A 174 11.52 -19.08 -12.82
N THR A 175 10.61 -19.22 -13.77
CA THR A 175 10.89 -19.87 -15.06
C THR A 175 12.03 -19.14 -15.80
N ALA A 176 12.09 -17.81 -15.68
CA ALA A 176 13.14 -16.98 -16.28
C ALA A 176 14.56 -17.27 -15.74
N ASP A 177 14.67 -17.80 -14.51
CA ASP A 177 15.96 -18.05 -13.87
C ASP A 177 16.52 -19.47 -14.14
N VAL A 178 15.73 -20.35 -14.77
CA VAL A 178 16.09 -21.77 -14.98
C VAL A 178 17.42 -21.93 -15.72
N GLU A 179 17.64 -21.15 -16.79
CA GLU A 179 18.87 -21.20 -17.57
C GLU A 179 20.07 -20.68 -16.77
N ALA A 180 19.93 -19.52 -16.12
CA ALA A 180 20.98 -18.92 -15.31
C ALA A 180 21.41 -19.84 -14.15
N LEU A 181 20.44 -20.54 -13.54
CA LEU A 181 20.66 -21.54 -12.48
C LEU A 181 21.23 -22.87 -13.01
N GLY A 182 21.40 -23.01 -14.33
CA GLY A 182 21.90 -24.23 -14.97
C GLY A 182 20.96 -25.42 -14.79
N LEU A 183 19.67 -25.17 -14.59
CA LEU A 183 18.65 -26.20 -14.35
C LEU A 183 18.04 -26.75 -15.66
N THR A 184 18.48 -26.24 -16.81
CA THR A 184 18.03 -26.68 -18.13
C THR A 184 18.15 -28.21 -18.31
N GLY A 185 17.05 -28.86 -18.67
CA GLY A 185 17.00 -30.31 -18.88
C GLY A 185 16.78 -31.14 -17.60
N LEU A 186 16.74 -30.51 -16.43
CA LEU A 186 16.32 -31.15 -15.19
C LEU A 186 14.79 -31.05 -15.08
N THR A 187 14.11 -32.17 -14.83
CA THR A 187 12.63 -32.27 -14.92
C THR A 187 11.99 -32.76 -13.63
N ARG A 188 12.79 -33.20 -12.65
CA ARG A 188 12.33 -33.74 -11.37
C ARG A 188 12.89 -32.93 -10.22
N ILE A 189 12.09 -32.71 -9.18
CA ILE A 189 12.44 -31.96 -7.98
C ILE A 189 12.21 -32.81 -6.74
N ASN A 190 13.20 -32.84 -5.87
CA ASN A 190 13.14 -33.44 -4.53
C ASN A 190 13.41 -32.35 -3.49
N PRO A 191 12.36 -31.69 -2.97
CA PRO A 191 12.50 -30.72 -1.88
C PRO A 191 12.77 -31.43 -0.56
N ASN A 192 13.57 -30.82 0.30
CA ASN A 192 13.82 -31.20 1.68
C ASN A 192 14.00 -29.92 2.52
N LEU A 193 12.89 -29.38 3.03
CA LEU A 193 12.84 -28.08 3.70
C LEU A 193 12.58 -28.26 5.21
N TYR A 194 13.46 -27.71 6.04
CA TYR A 194 13.31 -27.64 7.49
C TYR A 194 12.64 -26.32 7.89
N ALA A 195 11.31 -26.34 7.95
CA ALA A 195 10.43 -25.18 8.17
C ALA A 195 9.59 -25.36 9.44
N GLY A 196 8.76 -24.37 9.80
CA GLY A 196 7.73 -24.57 10.82
C GLY A 196 6.71 -25.64 10.35
N ALA A 197 6.25 -26.52 11.24
CA ALA A 197 5.19 -27.52 10.91
C ALA A 197 3.86 -27.29 11.63
N GLY A 198 3.84 -26.39 12.62
CA GLY A 198 2.66 -25.97 13.36
C GLY A 198 2.57 -24.45 13.38
N PHE A 199 1.35 -23.90 13.37
CA PHE A 199 1.08 -22.46 13.36
C PHE A 199 -0.05 -22.12 14.32
N ASN A 200 0.12 -21.05 15.09
CA ASN A 200 -0.90 -20.53 16.00
C ASN A 200 -1.41 -19.18 15.47
N VAL A 201 -2.66 -19.15 15.00
CA VAL A 201 -3.29 -17.96 14.42
C VAL A 201 -3.37 -16.81 15.42
N ALA A 202 -3.64 -17.06 16.70
CA ALA A 202 -3.74 -16.03 17.73
C ALA A 202 -2.43 -15.25 17.90
N THR A 203 -1.30 -15.94 17.76
CA THR A 203 0.04 -15.34 17.94
C THR A 203 0.72 -14.96 16.62
N GLY A 204 0.22 -15.46 15.50
CA GLY A 204 0.84 -15.33 14.18
C GLY A 204 2.19 -16.06 14.06
N LYS A 205 2.47 -17.08 14.89
CA LYS A 205 3.81 -17.72 14.97
C LYS A 205 3.77 -19.22 14.72
N ALA A 206 4.88 -19.72 14.15
CA ALA A 206 5.14 -21.14 14.06
C ALA A 206 5.45 -21.74 15.46
N THR A 207 4.97 -22.96 15.71
CA THR A 207 5.01 -23.59 17.04
C THR A 207 5.91 -24.82 17.11
N THR A 208 6.19 -25.49 15.99
CA THR A 208 6.95 -26.76 15.95
C THR A 208 7.88 -26.83 14.73
N LYS A 209 8.96 -27.62 14.85
CA LYS A 209 9.88 -27.93 13.73
C LYS A 209 9.25 -28.95 12.78
N GLY A 210 9.46 -28.75 11.50
CA GLY A 210 8.93 -29.56 10.41
C GLY A 210 9.99 -29.97 9.40
N GLN A 211 9.68 -31.02 8.64
CA GLN A 211 10.44 -31.39 7.45
C GLN A 211 9.43 -31.60 6.31
N LEU A 212 9.47 -30.70 5.34
CA LEU A 212 8.65 -30.73 4.13
C LEU A 212 9.46 -31.40 3.02
N GLN A 213 8.98 -32.53 2.53
CA GLN A 213 9.66 -33.27 1.48
C GLN A 213 8.67 -33.89 0.49
N ALA A 214 9.16 -34.26 -0.69
CA ALA A 214 8.36 -35.08 -1.60
C ALA A 214 7.95 -36.40 -0.93
N THR A 215 6.82 -36.94 -1.39
CA THR A 215 6.38 -38.29 -1.06
C THR A 215 7.48 -39.29 -1.40
N VAL A 216 7.67 -40.30 -0.55
CA VAL A 216 8.66 -41.37 -0.75
C VAL A 216 8.47 -42.01 -2.13
N ASP A 217 9.58 -42.28 -2.83
CA ASP A 217 9.63 -42.84 -4.20
C ASP A 217 8.89 -42.01 -5.26
N SER A 218 8.63 -40.73 -4.97
CA SER A 218 8.01 -39.77 -5.88
C SER A 218 8.90 -38.55 -6.07
N TYR A 219 8.51 -37.67 -6.99
CA TYR A 219 9.15 -36.39 -7.23
C TYR A 219 8.10 -35.32 -7.55
N VAL A 220 8.46 -34.07 -7.33
CA VAL A 220 7.68 -32.92 -7.79
C VAL A 220 8.14 -32.59 -9.22
N PRO A 221 7.26 -32.50 -10.22
CA PRO A 221 7.67 -32.15 -11.58
C PRO A 221 8.08 -30.68 -11.65
N VAL A 222 9.12 -30.38 -12.45
CA VAL A 222 9.43 -28.99 -12.83
C VAL A 222 8.29 -28.48 -13.71
N LEU A 223 7.76 -27.30 -13.38
CA LEU A 223 6.76 -26.64 -14.20
C LEU A 223 7.43 -25.99 -15.42
N THR A 224 6.81 -26.12 -16.58
CA THR A 224 7.28 -25.52 -17.83
C THR A 224 6.41 -24.35 -18.29
N ASP A 225 5.20 -24.25 -17.73
CA ASP A 225 4.18 -23.32 -18.16
C ASP A 225 3.87 -22.36 -17.00
N GLY A 226 3.98 -21.05 -17.26
CA GLY A 226 3.73 -20.00 -16.27
C GLY A 226 5.00 -19.39 -15.67
N GLU A 227 4.80 -18.60 -14.61
CA GLU A 227 5.82 -17.74 -14.00
C GLU A 227 6.90 -18.53 -13.24
N PHE A 228 6.55 -19.67 -12.65
CA PHE A 228 7.43 -20.44 -11.78
C PHE A 228 7.73 -21.82 -12.34
N ALA A 229 8.99 -22.23 -12.25
CA ALA A 229 9.45 -23.60 -12.47
C ALA A 229 9.23 -24.49 -11.22
N PHE A 230 9.21 -23.86 -10.04
CA PHE A 230 8.92 -24.49 -8.76
C PHE A 230 8.38 -23.45 -7.77
N TYR A 231 7.43 -23.82 -6.92
CA TYR A 231 7.05 -23.03 -5.75
C TYR A 231 6.43 -23.88 -4.63
N CYS A 232 6.49 -23.35 -3.41
CA CYS A 232 5.78 -23.88 -2.24
C CYS A 232 5.56 -22.79 -1.18
N TYR A 233 4.62 -23.03 -0.26
CA TYR A 233 4.33 -22.14 0.87
C TYR A 233 4.85 -22.74 2.17
N VAL A 234 5.74 -22.00 2.85
CA VAL A 234 6.40 -22.46 4.07
C VAL A 234 6.15 -21.52 5.23
N LEU A 235 5.91 -22.09 6.41
CA LEU A 235 5.96 -21.34 7.66
C LEU A 235 7.42 -21.03 8.02
N ALA A 236 7.65 -19.83 8.58
CA ALA A 236 8.93 -19.51 9.19
C ALA A 236 9.34 -20.60 10.19
N THR A 237 10.63 -20.97 10.21
CA THR A 237 11.11 -21.99 11.14
C THR A 237 11.27 -21.45 12.56
N VAL A 238 11.34 -22.34 13.54
CA VAL A 238 11.54 -21.95 14.96
C VAL A 238 13.02 -21.69 15.26
N ALA A 239 13.30 -20.86 16.26
CA ALA A 239 14.65 -20.35 16.56
C ALA A 239 15.74 -21.42 16.73
N GLU A 240 15.37 -22.63 17.15
CA GLU A 240 16.28 -23.74 17.42
C GLU A 240 16.56 -24.67 16.22
N GLU A 241 16.07 -24.38 15.01
CA GLU A 241 16.43 -25.18 13.82
C GLU A 241 17.84 -24.83 13.33
N ASP A 242 18.69 -25.81 13.09
CA ASP A 242 20.08 -25.62 12.67
C ASP A 242 20.42 -26.37 11.36
N ARG A 243 19.47 -27.15 10.84
CA ARG A 243 19.66 -27.91 9.61
C ARG A 243 19.49 -27.04 8.38
N THR A 244 20.27 -27.36 7.34
CA THR A 244 20.19 -26.72 6.03
C THR A 244 19.12 -27.39 5.17
N SER A 245 18.21 -26.59 4.65
CA SER A 245 17.19 -27.01 3.68
C SER A 245 17.80 -27.15 2.28
N THR A 246 17.25 -28.03 1.45
CA THR A 246 17.75 -28.26 0.08
C THR A 246 16.60 -28.52 -0.89
N ILE A 247 16.71 -27.97 -2.10
CA ILE A 247 15.83 -28.28 -3.23
C ILE A 247 16.71 -28.88 -4.32
N THR A 248 16.53 -30.17 -4.61
CA THR A 248 17.36 -30.90 -5.58
C THR A 248 16.60 -31.12 -6.88
N PHE A 249 17.17 -30.63 -7.97
CA PHE A 249 16.71 -30.84 -9.34
C PHE A 249 17.50 -31.99 -9.97
N SER A 250 16.82 -32.86 -10.72
CA SER A 250 17.46 -33.91 -11.50
C SER A 250 16.79 -34.12 -12.84
N ASN A 251 17.54 -34.70 -13.78
CA ASN A 251 16.96 -35.26 -14.99
C ASN A 251 16.24 -36.60 -14.69
N GLU A 252 15.62 -37.18 -15.71
CA GLU A 252 14.76 -38.36 -15.57
C GLU A 252 15.52 -39.62 -15.13
N ASP A 253 16.78 -39.77 -15.55
CA ASP A 253 17.63 -40.91 -15.19
C ASP A 253 18.46 -40.68 -13.92
N GLY A 254 18.40 -39.47 -13.33
CA GLY A 254 19.11 -39.09 -12.11
C GLY A 254 20.63 -38.94 -12.28
N THR A 255 21.13 -38.93 -13.51
CA THR A 255 22.57 -38.82 -13.80
C THR A 255 23.10 -37.40 -13.67
N SER A 256 22.24 -36.39 -13.85
CA SER A 256 22.56 -34.98 -13.67
C SER A 256 21.72 -34.42 -12.53
N THR A 257 22.39 -33.85 -11.53
CA THR A 257 21.73 -33.28 -10.35
C THR A 257 22.29 -31.90 -10.01
N LYS A 258 21.42 -30.98 -9.62
CA LYS A 258 21.81 -29.70 -9.03
C LYS A 258 20.96 -29.42 -7.80
N SER A 259 21.57 -28.85 -6.77
CA SER A 259 20.90 -28.57 -5.50
C SER A 259 21.04 -27.11 -5.12
N ILE A 260 19.91 -26.51 -4.77
CA ILE A 260 19.83 -25.19 -4.13
C ILE A 260 19.80 -25.41 -2.62
N GLN A 261 20.70 -24.75 -1.88
CA GLN A 261 20.75 -24.82 -0.42
C GLN A 261 20.23 -23.55 0.24
N LEU A 262 19.48 -23.73 1.32
CA LEU A 262 18.89 -22.69 2.16
C LEU A 262 19.37 -22.92 3.60
N THR A 263 20.18 -22.00 4.12
CA THR A 263 20.72 -22.09 5.48
C THR A 263 19.61 -22.00 6.53
N SER A 264 19.88 -22.50 7.74
CA SER A 264 18.92 -22.36 8.85
C SER A 264 18.58 -20.90 9.15
N ASP A 265 19.55 -19.99 9.01
CA ASP A 265 19.33 -18.57 9.28
C ASP A 265 18.41 -17.92 8.24
N GLN A 266 18.56 -18.28 6.95
CA GLN A 266 17.63 -17.87 5.90
C GLN A 266 16.21 -18.43 6.13
N MET A 267 16.09 -19.67 6.61
CA MET A 267 14.78 -20.25 6.94
C MET A 267 14.12 -19.60 8.17
N LYS A 268 14.92 -19.05 9.10
CA LYS A 268 14.46 -18.31 10.30
C LYS A 268 14.05 -16.88 9.97
N SER A 269 14.65 -16.26 8.97
CA SER A 269 14.34 -14.88 8.58
C SER A 269 13.05 -14.76 7.77
N LEU A 270 12.47 -15.86 7.31
CA LEU A 270 11.20 -15.89 6.57
C LEU A 270 10.09 -15.17 7.36
N GLN A 271 9.30 -14.36 6.68
CA GLN A 271 8.21 -13.58 7.27
C GLN A 271 6.86 -14.00 6.69
N SER A 272 5.81 -14.00 7.49
CA SER A 272 4.46 -14.21 6.99
C SER A 272 4.13 -13.19 5.91
N ASN A 273 3.40 -13.63 4.89
CA ASN A 273 2.90 -12.79 3.82
C ASN A 273 3.98 -12.17 2.92
N THR A 274 5.03 -12.94 2.63
CA THR A 274 6.13 -12.56 1.73
C THR A 274 6.38 -13.64 0.66
N SER A 275 7.03 -13.29 -0.45
CA SER A 275 7.66 -14.27 -1.36
C SER A 275 9.17 -14.27 -1.22
N VAL A 276 9.80 -15.34 -1.70
CA VAL A 276 11.23 -15.48 -1.87
C VAL A 276 11.50 -16.06 -3.25
N SER A 277 12.24 -15.32 -4.07
CA SER A 277 12.78 -15.83 -5.34
C SER A 277 14.23 -16.26 -5.15
N LEU A 278 14.53 -17.50 -5.52
CA LEU A 278 15.86 -18.10 -5.37
C LEU A 278 16.78 -17.68 -6.54
N LYS A 279 17.81 -16.86 -6.28
CA LYS A 279 18.80 -16.40 -7.28
C LYS A 279 20.22 -16.91 -6.99
N LEU A 280 21.10 -16.93 -8.00
CA LEU A 280 22.52 -17.29 -7.79
C LEU A 280 23.23 -16.27 -6.90
N SER A 281 23.92 -16.76 -5.88
CA SER A 281 25.03 -16.04 -5.26
C SER A 281 26.25 -16.15 -6.18
N GLU A 282 27.01 -15.06 -6.33
CA GLU A 282 28.35 -15.14 -6.95
C GLU A 282 29.20 -16.15 -6.15
N GLU A 283 29.75 -17.11 -6.89
CA GLU A 283 30.51 -18.31 -6.49
C GLU A 283 29.69 -19.50 -5.93
N PRO A 284 29.60 -20.57 -6.74
CA PRO A 284 29.86 -21.88 -6.16
C PRO A 284 30.74 -22.81 -7.01
N GLY A 285 31.47 -23.70 -6.33
CA GLY A 285 32.25 -24.79 -6.95
C GLY A 285 31.40 -25.98 -7.44
N ASP A 286 32.01 -26.82 -8.27
CA ASP A 286 31.45 -27.72 -9.31
C ASP A 286 30.09 -28.45 -9.12
N ASP A 287 29.53 -28.63 -7.91
CA ASP A 287 28.31 -29.45 -7.70
C ASP A 287 27.24 -28.84 -6.76
N LYS A 288 27.36 -27.59 -6.32
CA LYS A 288 26.39 -26.96 -5.37
C LYS A 288 26.01 -25.58 -5.84
N ILE A 289 24.77 -25.13 -5.61
CA ILE A 289 24.36 -23.75 -5.85
C ILE A 289 24.17 -23.06 -4.50
N LYS A 290 24.93 -21.99 -4.25
CA LYS A 290 24.68 -21.08 -3.13
C LYS A 290 23.67 -20.05 -3.61
N VAL A 291 22.57 -19.90 -2.85
CA VAL A 291 21.47 -19.02 -3.22
C VAL A 291 21.34 -17.87 -2.24
N GLU A 292 21.19 -16.66 -2.79
CA GLU A 292 20.72 -15.51 -2.04
C GLU A 292 19.19 -15.52 -2.03
N VAL A 293 18.62 -15.42 -0.83
CA VAL A 293 17.18 -15.33 -0.62
C VAL A 293 16.83 -13.86 -0.71
N VAL A 294 16.28 -13.45 -1.85
CA VAL A 294 15.66 -12.12 -1.99
C VAL A 294 14.22 -12.26 -1.54
N ILE A 295 13.87 -11.56 -0.47
CA ILE A 295 12.50 -11.39 -0.02
C ILE A 295 11.83 -10.44 -1.01
N ASP A 296 10.82 -10.95 -1.67
CA ASP A 296 9.91 -10.24 -2.55
C ASP A 296 8.69 -9.85 -1.71
N ASP A 297 8.52 -8.55 -1.47
CA ASP A 297 7.51 -7.98 -0.58
C ASP A 297 6.14 -7.78 -1.25
N ALA A 298 6.00 -8.18 -2.52
CA ALA A 298 4.75 -8.14 -3.25
C ALA A 298 3.77 -9.22 -2.76
N PHE A 299 3.29 -9.12 -1.52
CA PHE A 299 2.06 -9.80 -1.11
C PHE A 299 1.28 -9.07 0.01
N GLU A 300 1.17 -7.75 -0.01
CA GLU A 300 -0.07 -7.04 0.36
C GLU A 300 -0.49 -6.09 -0.76
N GLY A 301 -1.74 -6.22 -1.22
CA GLY A 301 -2.26 -5.46 -2.36
C GLY A 301 -1.76 -6.01 -3.69
N GLU A 302 -2.57 -5.91 -4.74
CA GLU A 302 -2.06 -6.15 -6.10
C GLU A 302 -1.03 -5.06 -6.42
N GLU A 303 0.24 -5.36 -6.19
CA GLU A 303 1.34 -4.93 -7.06
C GLU A 303 1.63 -6.12 -7.98
N THR A 304 1.47 -5.93 -9.29
CA THR A 304 1.85 -6.93 -10.28
C THR A 304 3.38 -6.98 -10.40
N ASP A 305 3.96 -8.14 -10.05
CA ASP A 305 5.37 -8.56 -10.22
C ASP A 305 6.42 -7.76 -9.42
N PRO A 306 7.45 -8.41 -8.82
CA PRO A 306 8.67 -7.70 -8.53
C PRO A 306 9.37 -7.45 -9.86
N GLU A 307 9.19 -6.26 -10.42
CA GLU A 307 10.20 -5.76 -11.32
C GLU A 307 11.51 -5.61 -10.52
N GLU A 308 12.60 -6.02 -11.16
CA GLU A 308 13.94 -5.51 -10.92
C GLU A 308 13.93 -4.08 -10.35
N PRO A 309 14.91 -3.69 -9.50
CA PRO A 309 14.94 -2.37 -8.84
C PRO A 309 14.24 -1.32 -9.70
N GLN A 310 13.01 -0.93 -9.28
CA GLN A 310 12.07 -0.22 -10.13
C GLN A 310 12.83 0.89 -10.86
N PRO A 311 12.88 0.89 -12.20
CA PRO A 311 13.43 2.03 -12.91
C PRO A 311 12.63 3.24 -12.43
N ALA A 312 13.32 4.28 -11.96
CA ALA A 312 12.71 5.51 -11.46
C ALA A 312 11.45 5.82 -12.26
N GLY A 313 10.28 5.82 -11.60
CA GLY A 313 9.00 5.96 -12.28
C GLY A 313 9.05 7.12 -13.28
N GLU A 314 8.32 7.03 -14.40
CA GLU A 314 8.41 8.06 -15.44
C GLU A 314 8.06 9.44 -14.84
N LEU A 315 9.00 10.37 -14.92
CA LEU A 315 8.78 11.75 -14.49
C LEU A 315 7.73 12.41 -15.40
N LYS A 316 6.52 12.55 -14.90
CA LYS A 316 5.35 13.13 -15.59
C LYS A 316 4.49 13.94 -14.62
N VAL A 317 3.53 14.72 -15.13
CA VAL A 317 2.53 15.39 -14.28
C VAL A 317 1.73 14.35 -13.49
N GLY A 318 1.57 14.58 -12.19
CA GLY A 318 0.98 13.64 -11.24
C GLY A 318 1.96 12.65 -10.61
N ALA A 319 3.24 12.62 -11.02
CA ALA A 319 4.25 11.75 -10.41
C ALA A 319 4.59 12.22 -8.98
N TYR A 320 4.64 11.28 -8.04
CA TYR A 320 5.10 11.51 -6.68
C TYR A 320 6.62 11.56 -6.61
N ILE A 321 7.15 12.46 -5.78
CA ILE A 321 8.58 12.74 -5.67
C ILE A 321 9.02 12.64 -4.22
N ASN A 322 10.05 11.83 -3.92
CA ASN A 322 10.63 11.71 -2.59
C ASN A 322 11.60 12.86 -2.26
N ALA A 323 12.15 12.87 -1.04
CA ALA A 323 13.09 13.92 -0.59
C ALA A 323 14.45 13.93 -1.32
N GLN A 324 14.74 12.89 -2.11
CA GLN A 324 15.92 12.72 -2.94
C GLN A 324 15.70 13.22 -4.38
N GLY A 325 14.46 13.57 -4.75
CA GLY A 325 14.11 14.01 -6.11
C GLY A 325 13.84 12.87 -7.07
N GLU A 326 13.61 11.67 -6.56
CA GLU A 326 13.30 10.47 -7.34
C GLU A 326 11.79 10.24 -7.39
N VAL A 327 11.32 9.67 -8.49
CA VAL A 327 9.91 9.32 -8.65
C VAL A 327 9.61 8.07 -7.84
N VAL A 328 8.56 8.15 -7.01
CA VAL A 328 8.06 7.05 -6.18
C VAL A 328 6.61 6.71 -6.55
N ALA A 329 6.16 5.51 -6.20
CA ALA A 329 4.82 5.04 -6.54
C ALA A 329 3.74 5.63 -5.61
N GLU A 330 4.06 5.78 -4.32
CA GLU A 330 3.08 6.06 -3.28
C GLU A 330 3.21 7.45 -2.65
N ALA A 331 2.07 8.01 -2.23
CA ALA A 331 2.02 9.29 -1.54
C ALA A 331 2.74 9.29 -0.18
N THR A 332 2.84 8.13 0.47
CA THR A 332 3.50 7.97 1.78
C THR A 332 5.01 8.15 1.72
N ASP A 333 5.62 7.85 0.58
CA ASP A 333 7.06 7.99 0.35
C ASP A 333 7.43 9.32 -0.32
N ALA A 334 6.40 10.14 -0.59
CA ALA A 334 6.52 11.36 -1.35
C ALA A 334 6.47 12.60 -0.45
N VAL A 335 7.23 13.61 -0.86
CA VAL A 335 7.18 14.95 -0.26
C VAL A 335 6.50 15.96 -1.20
N ALA A 336 6.45 15.65 -2.50
CA ALA A 336 5.88 16.51 -3.53
C ALA A 336 5.20 15.70 -4.64
N VAL A 337 4.42 16.39 -5.47
CA VAL A 337 3.84 15.86 -6.71
C VAL A 337 4.10 16.81 -7.86
N VAL A 338 4.50 16.26 -9.01
CA VAL A 338 4.79 17.04 -10.22
C VAL A 338 3.51 17.68 -10.74
N PHE A 339 3.48 19.01 -10.85
CA PHE A 339 2.34 19.72 -11.45
C PHE A 339 2.64 20.20 -12.88
N SER A 340 3.91 20.29 -13.26
CA SER A 340 4.30 20.73 -14.60
C SER A 340 5.64 20.14 -15.01
N MET A 341 5.74 19.68 -16.26
CA MET A 341 7.03 19.39 -16.88
C MET A 341 7.76 20.70 -17.22
N ALA A 342 9.04 20.61 -17.56
CA ALA A 342 9.83 21.76 -18.00
C ALA A 342 9.09 22.54 -19.10
N ILE A 343 8.90 23.84 -18.87
CA ILE A 343 8.17 24.72 -19.78
C ILE A 343 9.21 25.49 -20.62
N SER A 344 9.20 25.25 -21.93
CA SER A 344 10.09 25.95 -22.85
C SER A 344 9.74 27.44 -22.96
N GLY A 345 10.78 28.28 -23.14
CA GLY A 345 10.60 29.73 -23.30
C GLY A 345 10.27 30.50 -22.03
N THR A 346 10.29 29.85 -20.86
CA THR A 346 10.31 30.54 -19.57
C THR A 346 11.68 31.15 -19.29
N ASP A 347 11.72 32.13 -18.40
CA ASP A 347 12.97 32.77 -17.96
C ASP A 347 13.65 32.03 -16.81
N ASP A 348 13.11 30.88 -16.39
CA ASP A 348 13.74 30.03 -15.38
C ASP A 348 14.79 29.12 -16.02
N THR A 349 15.96 29.10 -15.41
CA THR A 349 17.12 28.34 -15.88
C THR A 349 17.78 27.67 -14.70
N SER A 350 18.54 26.62 -14.93
CA SER A 350 19.22 25.90 -13.85
C SER A 350 20.23 26.77 -13.07
N ALA A 351 20.76 27.82 -13.70
CA ALA A 351 21.61 28.81 -13.05
C ALA A 351 20.88 29.64 -11.97
N SER A 352 19.54 29.74 -12.02
CA SER A 352 18.73 30.40 -10.98
C SER A 352 18.86 29.75 -9.60
N TYR A 353 19.31 28.49 -9.54
CA TYR A 353 19.37 27.68 -8.33
C TYR A 353 20.78 27.62 -7.71
N GLY A 354 21.72 28.38 -8.28
CA GLY A 354 23.11 28.45 -7.82
C GLY A 354 24.09 27.64 -8.68
N GLU A 355 25.38 27.82 -8.41
CA GLU A 355 26.47 27.28 -9.23
C GLU A 355 26.43 25.75 -9.37
N SER A 356 26.00 25.03 -8.33
CA SER A 356 25.89 23.56 -8.33
C SER A 356 24.81 23.02 -9.29
N TYR A 357 23.88 23.87 -9.72
CA TYR A 357 22.82 23.50 -10.65
C TYR A 357 23.04 24.06 -12.06
N ALA A 358 23.95 25.02 -12.25
CA ALA A 358 24.14 25.74 -13.51
C ALA A 358 24.45 24.84 -14.73
N THR A 359 25.00 23.64 -14.52
CA THR A 359 25.27 22.67 -15.59
C THR A 359 24.14 21.67 -15.83
N LYS A 360 23.08 21.71 -15.04
CA LYS A 360 21.96 20.79 -15.08
C LYS A 360 20.84 21.31 -15.98
N THR A 361 19.88 20.43 -16.29
CA THR A 361 18.67 20.80 -17.04
C THR A 361 17.45 20.71 -16.14
N ILE A 362 16.57 21.71 -16.15
CA ILE A 362 15.28 21.63 -15.46
C ILE A 362 14.39 20.63 -16.18
N LYS A 363 13.78 19.71 -15.44
CA LYS A 363 12.92 18.66 -15.98
C LYS A 363 11.46 18.78 -15.59
N ALA A 364 11.20 19.21 -14.37
CA ALA A 364 9.84 19.35 -13.85
C ALA A 364 9.79 20.30 -12.66
N TYR A 365 8.58 20.72 -12.34
CA TYR A 365 8.23 21.49 -11.16
C TYR A 365 7.19 20.70 -10.35
N ALA A 366 7.42 20.59 -9.03
CA ALA A 366 6.55 19.86 -8.12
C ALA A 366 6.06 20.75 -6.97
N VAL A 367 4.88 20.44 -6.45
CA VAL A 367 4.25 21.14 -5.34
C VAL A 367 4.17 20.23 -4.12
N ALA A 368 4.32 20.80 -2.93
CA ALA A 368 4.16 20.05 -1.67
C ALA A 368 2.76 19.40 -1.57
N LEU A 369 2.70 18.21 -0.97
CA LEU A 369 1.43 17.47 -0.78
C LEU A 369 0.43 18.19 0.12
N GLY A 370 0.90 19.10 0.97
CA GLY A 370 0.07 19.94 1.82
C GLY A 370 0.58 21.37 1.96
N ASN A 371 -0.22 22.21 2.60
CA ASN A 371 0.16 23.58 2.94
C ASN A 371 1.31 23.57 3.97
N ALA A 372 2.27 24.49 3.84
CA ALA A 372 3.34 24.64 4.83
C ALA A 372 2.86 25.35 6.10
N THR A 373 1.82 26.16 5.98
CA THR A 373 1.35 27.02 7.07
C THR A 373 -0.16 26.88 7.24
N PRO A 374 -0.69 26.91 8.48
CA PRO A 374 -2.12 27.13 8.67
C PRO A 374 -2.51 28.52 8.15
N ARG A 375 -3.81 28.76 7.96
CA ARG A 375 -4.31 30.08 7.62
C ARG A 375 -4.02 31.07 8.76
N MET A 376 -3.16 32.04 8.50
CA MET A 376 -2.73 32.99 9.51
C MET A 376 -2.54 34.40 8.95
N ASN A 377 -2.45 35.36 9.87
CA ASN A 377 -2.14 36.74 9.53
C ASN A 377 -0.70 36.82 8.99
N LEU A 378 -0.45 37.75 8.07
CA LEU A 378 0.90 37.99 7.56
C LEU A 378 1.87 38.42 8.65
N THR A 379 1.42 39.20 9.63
CA THR A 379 2.23 39.63 10.80
C THR A 379 1.70 39.00 12.10
N ALA A 380 2.54 38.93 13.14
CA ALA A 380 2.13 38.31 14.41
C ALA A 380 1.20 39.21 15.24
N SER A 381 1.29 40.53 15.06
CA SER A 381 0.40 41.51 15.67
C SER A 381 0.18 42.74 14.78
N ASP A 382 -0.84 43.54 15.10
CA ASP A 382 -1.12 44.83 14.46
C ASP A 382 -0.15 45.95 14.86
N ALA A 383 0.67 45.72 15.89
CA ALA A 383 1.75 46.61 16.31
C ALA A 383 3.07 46.39 15.54
N GLU A 384 3.22 45.25 14.85
CA GLU A 384 4.39 44.98 14.01
C GLU A 384 4.24 45.64 12.64
N ALA A 385 5.16 46.55 12.32
CA ALA A 385 5.20 47.16 10.99
C ALA A 385 5.70 46.13 9.95
N PHE A 386 4.91 45.94 8.89
CA PHE A 386 5.39 45.18 7.73
C PHE A 386 6.55 45.94 7.05
N PRO A 387 7.59 45.25 6.56
CA PRO A 387 8.67 45.90 5.82
C PRO A 387 8.19 46.71 4.61
N THR A 388 8.95 47.73 4.23
CA THR A 388 8.64 48.49 3.01
C THR A 388 8.86 47.61 1.79
N LEU A 389 7.80 47.33 1.05
CA LEU A 389 7.85 46.50 -0.15
C LEU A 389 8.56 47.19 -1.32
N THR A 390 9.26 46.38 -2.12
CA THR A 390 9.79 46.78 -3.42
C THR A 390 9.26 45.82 -4.47
N ALA A 391 8.80 46.36 -5.61
CA ALA A 391 8.28 45.54 -6.70
C ALA A 391 9.34 44.56 -7.21
N SER A 392 8.92 43.33 -7.47
CA SER A 392 9.75 42.28 -8.08
C SER A 392 9.45 42.17 -9.57
N ALA A 393 10.39 41.60 -10.34
CA ALA A 393 10.10 41.21 -11.71
C ALA A 393 9.03 40.09 -11.73
N THR A 394 8.17 40.10 -12.75
CA THR A 394 7.21 39.01 -12.98
C THR A 394 7.91 37.92 -13.77
N THR A 395 8.48 36.95 -13.06
CA THR A 395 9.32 35.86 -13.60
C THR A 395 8.71 34.50 -13.27
N PHE A 396 9.22 33.45 -13.91
CA PHE A 396 8.98 32.06 -13.52
C PHE A 396 9.98 31.55 -12.46
N GLN A 397 10.99 32.35 -12.12
CA GLN A 397 12.11 32.03 -11.22
C GLN A 397 11.73 32.04 -9.72
N GLY A 398 10.95 31.05 -9.27
CA GLY A 398 10.46 30.96 -7.89
C GLY A 398 11.54 30.90 -6.82
N PHE A 399 12.64 30.19 -7.10
CA PHE A 399 13.77 30.06 -6.18
C PHE A 399 14.45 31.42 -5.94
N THR A 400 14.86 32.10 -7.00
CA THR A 400 15.45 33.45 -6.94
C THR A 400 14.51 34.47 -6.30
N ALA A 401 13.21 34.42 -6.63
CA ALA A 401 12.22 35.32 -6.06
C ALA A 401 12.03 35.09 -4.55
N THR A 402 12.09 33.83 -4.09
CA THR A 402 12.04 33.49 -2.66
C THR A 402 13.28 33.97 -1.93
N ASP A 403 14.46 33.79 -2.53
CA ASP A 403 15.71 34.29 -1.98
C ASP A 403 15.68 35.82 -1.83
N TYR A 404 15.21 36.53 -2.86
CA TYR A 404 14.99 37.97 -2.79
C TYR A 404 13.96 38.36 -1.73
N LEU A 405 12.90 37.56 -1.52
CA LEU A 405 11.91 37.87 -0.50
C LEU A 405 12.45 37.67 0.92
N LEU A 406 13.16 36.58 1.18
CA LEU A 406 13.43 36.10 2.55
C LEU A 406 14.89 36.07 2.97
N ASN A 407 15.85 35.90 2.06
CA ASN A 407 17.20 35.46 2.45
C ASN A 407 18.32 36.41 1.99
N SER A 408 18.14 37.10 0.86
CA SER A 408 19.16 37.99 0.31
C SER A 408 19.49 39.14 1.26
N ALA A 409 20.70 39.69 1.17
CA ALA A 409 21.11 40.84 2.01
C ALA A 409 20.19 42.06 1.83
N THR A 410 19.51 42.15 0.69
CA THR A 410 18.51 43.17 0.33
C THR A 410 17.07 42.67 0.48
N GLY A 411 16.88 41.53 1.13
CA GLY A 411 15.62 40.82 1.12
C GLY A 411 14.53 41.56 1.88
N VAL A 412 13.38 41.70 1.23
CA VAL A 412 12.31 42.61 1.69
C VAL A 412 11.71 42.16 3.01
N CYS A 413 11.65 40.84 3.27
CA CYS A 413 11.09 40.24 4.47
C CYS A 413 12.13 39.47 5.30
N LYS A 414 13.43 39.69 5.08
CA LYS A 414 14.50 38.88 5.72
C LYS A 414 14.55 38.96 7.24
N ASP A 415 14.31 40.15 7.79
CA ASP A 415 14.33 40.40 9.24
C ASP A 415 12.92 40.30 9.84
N PHE A 416 11.95 39.77 9.07
CA PHE A 416 10.55 39.73 9.47
C PHE A 416 10.26 38.46 10.30
N THR A 417 10.31 38.61 11.62
CA THR A 417 10.27 37.50 12.60
C THR A 417 8.86 37.11 13.08
N GLY A 418 7.80 37.62 12.44
CA GLY A 418 6.40 37.35 12.81
C GLY A 418 5.60 36.72 11.67
N GLY A 419 4.54 35.97 11.99
CA GLY A 419 3.53 35.55 11.01
C GLY A 419 3.89 34.37 10.09
N VAL A 420 3.36 34.39 8.86
CA VAL A 420 3.34 33.23 7.94
C VAL A 420 4.73 32.74 7.55
N TYR A 421 5.72 33.63 7.42
CA TYR A 421 7.08 33.26 7.00
C TYR A 421 7.86 32.54 8.09
N THR A 422 7.59 32.82 9.36
CA THR A 422 8.19 32.05 10.48
C THR A 422 7.70 30.61 10.45
N LYS A 423 6.39 30.39 10.25
CA LYS A 423 5.83 29.03 10.12
C LYS A 423 6.31 28.31 8.87
N TYR A 424 6.52 29.02 7.77
CA TYR A 424 7.17 28.46 6.60
C TYR A 424 8.60 27.98 6.93
N ASN A 425 9.41 28.78 7.62
CA ASN A 425 10.77 28.39 8.01
C ASN A 425 10.80 27.20 9.00
N GLU A 426 9.85 27.14 9.95
CA GLU A 426 9.67 25.96 10.82
C GLU A 426 9.33 24.71 9.99
N TRP A 427 8.41 24.84 9.03
CA TRP A 427 8.02 23.75 8.14
C TRP A 427 9.20 23.27 7.27
N LEU A 428 10.02 24.18 6.76
CA LEU A 428 11.25 23.83 6.01
C LEU A 428 12.18 22.96 6.84
N ALA A 429 12.37 23.29 8.12
CA ALA A 429 13.23 22.51 9.02
C ALA A 429 12.69 21.08 9.26
N SER A 430 11.36 20.90 9.24
CA SER A 430 10.72 19.58 9.37
C SER A 430 10.57 18.80 8.06
N ASN A 431 10.79 19.43 6.90
CA ASN A 431 10.63 18.82 5.58
C ASN A 431 11.91 18.97 4.73
N PRO A 432 13.07 18.49 5.21
CA PRO A 432 14.32 18.62 4.49
C PRO A 432 14.32 17.81 3.19
N VAL A 433 14.96 18.36 2.16
CA VAL A 433 15.28 17.67 0.89
C VAL A 433 16.80 17.68 0.72
N ALA A 434 17.36 16.57 0.24
CA ALA A 434 18.81 16.36 0.20
C ALA A 434 19.32 15.77 -1.13
N GLY A 435 18.44 15.61 -2.12
CA GLY A 435 18.80 15.10 -3.43
C GLY A 435 19.76 16.02 -4.19
N ALA A 436 20.69 15.43 -4.96
CA ALA A 436 21.55 16.23 -5.82
C ALA A 436 20.75 16.90 -6.96
N ASN A 437 19.68 16.26 -7.42
CA ASN A 437 18.89 16.65 -8.59
C ASN A 437 17.56 17.32 -8.23
N ILE A 438 17.45 17.86 -7.01
CA ILE A 438 16.27 18.58 -6.53
C ILE A 438 16.71 19.91 -5.93
N SER A 439 15.91 20.97 -6.11
CA SER A 439 16.13 22.22 -5.38
C SER A 439 15.69 22.10 -3.93
N SER A 440 16.16 22.98 -3.06
CA SER A 440 15.45 23.27 -1.81
C SER A 440 14.06 23.83 -2.11
N TRP A 441 13.15 23.68 -1.15
CA TRP A 441 11.82 24.27 -1.22
C TRP A 441 11.86 25.79 -1.37
N TYR A 442 10.94 26.35 -2.15
CA TYR A 442 10.78 27.79 -2.33
C TYR A 442 9.30 28.20 -2.37
N ILE A 443 9.04 29.50 -2.17
CA ILE A 443 7.72 30.10 -2.32
C ILE A 443 7.51 30.40 -3.82
N PRO A 444 6.49 29.81 -4.45
CA PRO A 444 6.31 29.96 -5.88
C PRO A 444 6.03 31.41 -6.30
N THR A 445 6.44 31.76 -7.51
CA THR A 445 6.02 33.03 -8.13
C THR A 445 4.53 33.01 -8.46
N TYR A 446 3.96 34.19 -8.70
CA TYR A 446 2.60 34.30 -9.24
C TYR A 446 2.43 33.50 -10.54
N LYS A 447 3.46 33.45 -11.41
CA LYS A 447 3.40 32.70 -12.68
C LYS A 447 3.42 31.19 -12.48
N GLN A 448 4.19 30.67 -11.52
CA GLN A 448 4.14 29.26 -11.17
C GLN A 448 2.79 28.88 -10.53
N LEU A 449 2.24 29.76 -9.69
CA LEU A 449 0.89 29.57 -9.14
C LEU A 449 -0.20 29.63 -10.21
N GLU A 450 -0.08 30.50 -11.22
CA GLU A 450 -1.02 30.58 -12.35
C GLU A 450 -1.08 29.24 -13.11
N VAL A 451 0.08 28.60 -13.33
CA VAL A 451 0.13 27.26 -13.94
C VAL A 451 -0.50 26.19 -13.04
N LEU A 452 -0.11 26.15 -11.75
CA LEU A 452 -0.65 25.18 -10.79
C LEU A 452 -2.17 25.30 -10.66
N THR A 453 -2.65 26.51 -10.40
CA THR A 453 -4.08 26.76 -10.17
C THR A 453 -4.90 26.55 -11.44
N GLY A 454 -4.35 26.88 -12.61
CA GLY A 454 -4.98 26.55 -13.90
C GLY A 454 -5.17 25.03 -14.08
N LYS A 455 -4.22 24.21 -13.63
CA LYS A 455 -4.31 22.75 -13.70
C LYS A 455 -5.23 22.12 -12.66
N ILE A 456 -5.68 22.86 -11.65
CA ILE A 456 -6.53 22.32 -10.57
C ILE A 456 -7.95 22.89 -10.65
N PHE A 457 -8.09 24.18 -10.96
CA PHE A 457 -9.35 24.92 -10.95
C PHE A 457 -9.79 25.39 -12.34
N GLY A 458 -8.95 25.21 -13.36
CA GLY A 458 -9.25 25.66 -14.73
C GLY A 458 -10.14 24.68 -15.50
N GLU A 459 -10.64 25.12 -16.65
CA GLU A 459 -11.48 24.29 -17.54
C GLU A 459 -10.72 23.07 -18.10
N GLU A 460 -9.40 23.20 -18.23
CA GLU A 460 -8.47 22.15 -18.67
C GLU A 460 -7.73 21.53 -17.47
N ALA A 461 -8.44 21.35 -16.34
CA ALA A 461 -7.86 20.76 -15.13
C ALA A 461 -7.27 19.37 -15.44
N ASP A 462 -6.10 19.12 -14.88
CA ASP A 462 -5.36 17.90 -15.08
C ASP A 462 -5.92 16.83 -14.14
N ALA A 463 -6.63 15.85 -14.71
CA ALA A 463 -7.41 14.89 -13.92
C ALA A 463 -6.57 14.05 -12.97
N GLU A 464 -5.32 13.73 -13.32
CA GLU A 464 -4.43 12.94 -12.46
C GLU A 464 -3.85 13.80 -11.34
N LEU A 465 -3.42 15.03 -11.64
CA LEU A 465 -2.97 15.96 -10.61
C LEU A 465 -4.10 16.33 -9.64
N ALA A 466 -5.33 16.52 -10.12
CA ALA A 466 -6.48 16.94 -9.31
C ALA A 466 -6.97 15.87 -8.33
N LYS A 467 -6.66 14.59 -8.56
CA LYS A 467 -6.91 13.50 -7.59
C LYS A 467 -5.98 13.60 -6.38
N ILE A 468 -4.76 14.09 -6.60
CA ILE A 468 -3.71 14.17 -5.57
C ILE A 468 -3.78 15.52 -4.86
N VAL A 469 -3.80 16.61 -5.64
CA VAL A 469 -3.91 17.98 -5.16
C VAL A 469 -5.32 18.49 -5.40
N THR A 470 -6.21 18.15 -4.47
CA THR A 470 -7.62 18.54 -4.57
C THR A 470 -7.80 20.04 -4.26
N PRO A 471 -8.85 20.70 -4.79
CA PRO A 471 -9.26 22.04 -4.36
C PRO A 471 -9.38 22.18 -2.84
N GLN A 472 -9.89 21.14 -2.19
CA GLN A 472 -10.03 21.05 -0.74
C GLN A 472 -8.69 21.13 0.00
N SER A 473 -7.63 20.51 -0.53
CA SER A 473 -6.31 20.49 0.10
C SER A 473 -5.67 21.87 0.28
N PHE A 474 -6.15 22.88 -0.45
CA PHE A 474 -5.73 24.27 -0.24
C PHE A 474 -6.44 24.95 0.94
N LEU A 475 -7.59 24.41 1.37
CA LEU A 475 -8.40 24.92 2.48
C LEU A 475 -8.25 24.10 3.77
N THR A 476 -7.36 23.11 3.78
CA THR A 476 -7.00 22.35 4.99
C THR A 476 -5.81 23.00 5.68
N ASN A 477 -5.85 23.04 7.02
CA ASN A 477 -4.67 23.42 7.81
C ASN A 477 -3.69 22.23 7.87
N PRO A 478 -2.37 22.48 8.03
CA PRO A 478 -1.40 21.40 8.22
C PRO A 478 -1.80 20.48 9.37
N GLY A 479 -1.80 19.16 9.13
CA GLY A 479 -2.19 18.14 10.11
C GLY A 479 -3.71 17.99 10.34
N SER A 480 -4.54 18.51 9.44
CA SER A 480 -6.00 18.38 9.49
C SER A 480 -6.58 17.95 8.15
N ASP A 481 -7.56 17.06 8.19
CA ASP A 481 -8.29 16.61 7.00
C ASP A 481 -9.55 17.45 6.73
N ALA A 482 -9.92 18.34 7.65
CA ALA A 482 -11.12 19.16 7.54
C ALA A 482 -10.85 20.47 6.79
N ALA A 483 -11.62 20.70 5.72
CA ALA A 483 -11.63 21.97 5.03
C ALA A 483 -12.25 23.06 5.92
N VAL A 484 -11.70 24.27 5.87
CA VAL A 484 -12.25 25.39 6.60
C VAL A 484 -13.20 26.18 5.71
N ALA A 485 -14.46 26.35 6.13
CA ALA A 485 -15.43 27.21 5.46
C ALA A 485 -14.89 28.65 5.32
N SER A 486 -14.83 29.16 4.09
CA SER A 486 -14.31 30.50 3.85
C SER A 486 -14.79 31.15 2.56
N ASN A 487 -14.97 32.48 2.62
CA ASN A 487 -15.18 33.34 1.45
C ASN A 487 -13.88 33.65 0.67
N GLY A 488 -12.74 33.05 1.03
CA GLY A 488 -11.48 33.19 0.28
C GLY A 488 -10.22 33.26 1.16
N TRP A 489 -9.19 32.48 0.81
CA TRP A 489 -7.86 32.46 1.41
C TRP A 489 -6.81 32.89 0.38
N TYR A 490 -5.88 33.75 0.78
CA TYR A 490 -4.76 34.10 -0.09
C TYR A 490 -3.72 32.98 -0.09
N LEU A 491 -3.60 32.29 -1.23
CA LEU A 491 -2.42 31.53 -1.57
C LEU A 491 -1.32 32.52 -1.95
N LEU A 492 -0.35 32.66 -1.05
CA LEU A 492 0.71 33.66 -1.15
C LEU A 492 1.78 33.25 -2.17
N SER A 493 2.25 34.22 -2.95
CA SER A 493 3.38 34.06 -3.86
C SER A 493 4.59 34.89 -3.40
N SER A 494 5.75 34.63 -4.00
CA SER A 494 6.95 35.46 -3.84
C SER A 494 6.95 36.74 -4.69
N THR A 495 5.90 36.99 -5.48
CA THR A 495 5.83 38.13 -6.41
C THR A 495 5.18 39.35 -5.77
N ILE A 496 5.90 40.48 -5.78
CA ILE A 496 5.39 41.80 -5.39
C ILE A 496 5.15 42.62 -6.66
N ASN A 497 3.92 43.07 -6.88
CA ASN A 497 3.57 43.85 -8.07
C ASN A 497 3.98 45.33 -7.97
N SER A 498 3.80 46.06 -9.08
CA SER A 498 4.12 47.50 -9.17
C SER A 498 3.30 48.38 -8.23
N GLY A 499 2.16 47.90 -7.74
CA GLY A 499 1.35 48.55 -6.70
C GLY A 499 1.85 48.28 -5.28
N LEU A 500 3.01 47.62 -5.12
CA LEU A 500 3.60 47.23 -3.85
C LEU A 500 2.64 46.34 -3.02
N LYS A 501 1.99 45.40 -3.70
CA LYS A 501 1.14 44.37 -3.10
C LYS A 501 1.64 42.99 -3.49
N PHE A 502 1.37 41.98 -2.66
CA PHE A 502 1.61 40.60 -3.06
C PHE A 502 0.62 40.22 -4.17
N SER A 503 1.12 39.62 -5.25
CA SER A 503 0.26 38.96 -6.23
C SER A 503 -0.13 37.60 -5.68
N VAL A 504 -1.43 37.28 -5.65
CA VAL A 504 -1.96 36.11 -4.95
C VAL A 504 -3.08 35.45 -5.74
N PHE A 505 -3.44 34.23 -5.36
CA PHE A 505 -4.73 33.63 -5.72
C PHE A 505 -5.61 33.56 -4.48
N THR A 506 -6.89 33.85 -4.63
CA THR A 506 -7.91 33.74 -3.59
C THR A 506 -8.67 32.43 -3.80
N ILE A 507 -8.54 31.50 -2.86
CA ILE A 507 -9.19 30.17 -2.91
C ILE A 507 -10.31 30.11 -1.87
N GLY A 508 -11.54 29.74 -2.25
CA GLY A 508 -12.67 29.67 -1.31
C GLY A 508 -13.69 28.60 -1.68
N ASN A 509 -14.56 28.21 -0.74
CA ASN A 509 -15.55 27.13 -0.89
C ASN A 509 -16.98 27.56 -0.55
N GLY A 510 -17.30 28.86 -0.68
CA GLY A 510 -18.67 29.36 -0.56
C GLY A 510 -19.36 28.98 0.76
N ASN A 511 -18.81 29.36 1.91
CA ASN A 511 -19.37 29.15 3.26
C ASN A 511 -19.76 27.71 3.68
N ASP A 512 -19.59 26.69 2.84
CA ASP A 512 -19.91 25.30 3.16
C ASP A 512 -18.62 24.46 3.18
N ALA A 513 -18.28 23.93 4.36
CA ALA A 513 -17.08 23.09 4.54
C ALA A 513 -17.22 21.71 3.86
N ALA A 514 -18.42 21.32 3.45
CA ALA A 514 -18.73 20.03 2.82
C ALA A 514 -19.06 20.14 1.31
N ALA A 515 -18.73 21.26 0.67
CA ALA A 515 -19.14 21.53 -0.70
C ALA A 515 -18.49 20.57 -1.73
N GLU A 516 -19.25 20.17 -2.74
CA GLU A 516 -18.74 19.40 -3.88
C GLU A 516 -17.68 20.18 -4.67
N ALA A 517 -16.83 19.50 -5.45
CA ALA A 517 -15.69 20.09 -6.17
C ALA A 517 -16.05 21.32 -7.03
N SER A 518 -17.30 21.42 -7.50
CA SER A 518 -17.82 22.54 -8.30
C SER A 518 -18.11 23.84 -7.52
N ALA A 519 -18.04 23.82 -6.19
CA ALA A 519 -18.26 24.98 -5.32
C ALA A 519 -16.97 25.72 -4.93
N TYR A 520 -15.80 25.17 -5.26
CA TYR A 520 -14.52 25.82 -5.00
C TYR A 520 -14.24 26.90 -6.05
N THR A 521 -13.73 28.03 -5.60
CA THR A 521 -13.38 29.18 -6.44
C THR A 521 -11.90 29.47 -6.31
N CYS A 522 -11.27 29.84 -7.43
CA CYS A 522 -9.89 30.32 -7.47
C CYS A 522 -9.86 31.59 -8.32
N GLN A 523 -9.43 32.71 -7.74
CA GLN A 523 -9.41 34.00 -8.42
C GLN A 523 -8.06 34.69 -8.24
N ALA A 524 -7.48 35.13 -9.35
CA ALA A 524 -6.32 36.01 -9.33
C ALA A 524 -6.62 37.30 -8.56
N GLY A 525 -5.67 37.74 -7.74
CA GLY A 525 -5.87 38.90 -6.87
C GLY A 525 -4.56 39.52 -6.39
N GLN A 526 -4.72 40.49 -5.49
CA GLN A 526 -3.62 41.19 -4.85
C GLN A 526 -3.92 41.34 -3.36
N ALA A 527 -2.89 41.24 -2.53
CA ALA A 527 -3.01 41.34 -1.08
C ALA A 527 -2.07 42.42 -0.52
N ASP A 528 -2.61 43.24 0.38
CA ASP A 528 -1.84 44.26 1.08
C ASP A 528 -0.86 43.61 2.08
N ALA A 529 0.31 44.22 2.23
CA ALA A 529 1.27 43.89 3.29
C ALA A 529 0.80 44.47 4.64
N ALA A 530 -0.20 43.83 5.24
CA ALA A 530 -0.83 44.30 6.47
C ALA A 530 -1.20 43.13 7.40
N TYR A 531 -1.31 43.42 8.70
CA TYR A 531 -1.74 42.43 9.71
C TYR A 531 -3.09 41.77 9.38
N SER A 532 -4.04 42.53 8.82
CA SER A 532 -5.37 42.02 8.45
C SER A 532 -5.35 41.04 7.28
N THR A 533 -4.24 40.97 6.54
CA THR A 533 -4.10 40.06 5.41
C THR A 533 -3.85 38.65 5.93
N ARG A 534 -4.70 37.72 5.49
CA ARG A 534 -4.67 36.32 5.90
C ARG A 534 -4.39 35.42 4.72
N GLY A 535 -3.39 34.57 4.85
CA GLY A 535 -3.00 33.66 3.79
C GLY A 535 -2.26 32.44 4.30
N PHE A 536 -1.81 31.64 3.35
CA PHE A 536 -0.99 30.48 3.59
C PHE A 536 0.01 30.31 2.43
N ILE A 537 1.03 29.48 2.66
CA ILE A 537 2.06 29.16 1.67
C ILE A 537 1.96 27.67 1.35
N ARG A 538 1.99 27.35 0.05
CA ARG A 538 2.20 25.99 -0.45
C ARG A 538 3.51 25.95 -1.26
N PRO A 539 4.58 25.37 -0.70
CA PRO A 539 5.90 25.42 -1.32
C PRO A 539 6.00 24.57 -2.59
N MET A 540 6.99 24.91 -3.42
CA MET A 540 7.36 24.16 -4.61
C MET A 540 8.84 23.79 -4.60
N LEU A 541 9.19 22.80 -5.43
CA LEU A 541 10.56 22.41 -5.73
C LEU A 541 10.74 22.16 -7.22
N THR A 542 11.99 22.21 -7.66
CA THR A 542 12.39 22.00 -9.06
C THR A 542 13.25 20.77 -9.17
N ILE A 543 13.00 19.98 -10.21
CA ILE A 543 13.69 18.70 -10.47
C ILE A 543 14.61 18.88 -11.66
N PHE A 544 15.81 18.33 -11.56
CA PHE A 544 16.89 18.48 -12.52
C PHE A 544 17.40 17.13 -13.05
N GLU A 545 18.13 17.17 -14.17
CA GLU A 545 19.00 16.10 -14.64
C GLU A 545 20.41 16.61 -14.95
#